data_AF-A0A356VBF1-F1
#
_entry.id   AF-A0A356VBF1-F1
#
_cell.length_a   1.000
_cell.length_b   1.000
_cell.length_c   1.000
_cell.angle_alpha   90.00
_cell.angle_beta   90.00
_cell.angle_gamma   90.00
#
_symmetry.space_group_name_H-M   'P 1'
#
loop_
_entity.id
_entity.type
_entity.pdbx_description
1 polymer ?
#
loop_
_entity_poly.entity_id
_entity_poly.type
_entity_poly.pdbx_seq_one_letter_code
_entity_poly.pdbx_strand_id
1 'polypeptide(L)'
;EGTNTITITATSPNRYVSTKTLTIILGTIPTIASSAPADGAKLYLGTSTTLQATATDKEADPIQYQLLLNGAVLSDWGTSNNVAWTPTAAQAGVHTVELRARDAFGGFASRTARILVLRKPVEHP
;
A
#
# COMPACT_ATOMS: atom_id res chain seq x y z
N GLU A 1 13.30 11.31 -9.79
CA GLU A 1 13.10 11.86 -8.44
C GLU A 1 13.78 13.21 -8.40
N GLY A 2 13.11 14.22 -7.88
CA GLY A 2 13.70 15.55 -7.75
C GLY A 2 12.77 16.68 -8.14
N THR A 3 13.19 17.87 -7.72
CA THR A 3 12.47 19.12 -7.93
C THR A 3 12.91 19.74 -9.25
N ASN A 4 11.99 19.82 -10.21
CA ASN A 4 12.21 20.56 -11.45
C ASN A 4 11.47 21.89 -11.37
N THR A 5 12.12 22.97 -11.78
CA THR A 5 11.48 24.29 -11.83
C THR A 5 11.29 24.70 -13.30
N ILE A 6 10.05 25.03 -13.65
CA ILE A 6 9.72 25.66 -14.92
C ILE A 6 9.62 27.15 -14.66
N THR A 7 10.52 27.92 -15.26
CA THR A 7 10.47 29.39 -15.24
C THR A 7 9.79 29.86 -16.50
N ILE A 8 8.64 30.51 -16.35
CA ILE A 8 7.94 31.20 -17.43
C ILE A 8 8.38 32.65 -17.38
N THR A 9 9.04 33.12 -18.44
CA THR A 9 9.43 34.52 -18.61
C THR A 9 8.57 35.17 -19.68
N ALA A 10 7.86 36.24 -19.31
CA ALA A 10 7.19 37.12 -20.25
C ALA A 10 8.02 38.40 -20.41
N THR A 11 8.25 38.83 -21.65
CA THR A 11 8.94 40.09 -21.95
C THR A 11 8.09 40.93 -22.88
N SER A 12 7.84 42.17 -22.50
CA SER A 12 7.10 43.13 -23.33
C SER A 12 8.01 43.81 -24.38
N PRO A 13 7.46 44.46 -25.43
CA PRO A 13 8.25 45.17 -26.44
C PRO A 13 9.14 46.29 -25.89
N ASN A 14 8.75 46.92 -24.78
CA ASN A 14 9.54 47.92 -24.06
C ASN A 14 10.50 47.32 -23.01
N ARG A 15 10.78 46.01 -23.10
CA ARG A 15 11.73 45.25 -22.26
C ARG A 15 11.37 45.11 -20.77
N TYR A 16 10.11 45.34 -20.38
CA TYR A 16 9.69 44.89 -19.05
C TYR A 16 9.62 43.37 -19.03
N VAL A 17 10.16 42.78 -17.96
CA VAL A 17 10.20 41.34 -17.77
C VAL A 17 9.37 40.98 -16.56
N SER A 18 8.57 39.92 -16.67
CA SER A 18 7.91 39.27 -15.55
C SER A 18 8.21 37.79 -15.60
N THR A 19 8.55 37.20 -14.46
CA THR A 19 8.82 35.77 -14.35
C THR A 19 7.83 35.13 -13.39
N LYS A 20 7.45 33.89 -13.67
CA LYS A 20 6.71 33.03 -12.75
C LYS A 20 7.34 31.65 -12.75
N THR A 21 7.63 31.12 -11.58
CA THR A 21 8.19 29.78 -11.41
C THR A 21 7.08 28.81 -11.03
N LEU A 22 7.05 27.66 -11.69
CA LEU A 22 6.25 26.50 -11.31
C LEU A 22 7.20 25.38 -10.89
N THR A 23 7.01 24.85 -9.69
CA THR A 23 7.79 23.72 -9.18
C THR A 23 7.04 22.41 -9.45
N ILE A 24 7.70 21.46 -10.08
CA ILE A 24 7.23 20.09 -10.31
C ILE A 24 8.06 19.16 -9.42
N ILE A 25 7.39 18.44 -8.53
CA ILE A 25 8.00 17.41 -7.68
C ILE A 25 7.65 16.05 -8.28
N LEU A 26 8.68 15.28 -8.62
CA LEU A 26 8.55 13.86 -8.96
C LEU A 26 8.97 13.05 -7.73
N GLY A 27 8.00 12.58 -6.96
CA GLY A 27 8.21 11.69 -5.80
C GLY A 27 8.59 10.26 -6.21
N THR A 28 9.15 9.52 -5.27
CA THR A 28 9.35 8.07 -5.42
C THR A 28 8.10 7.30 -5.06
N ILE A 29 7.94 6.13 -5.67
CA ILE A 29 6.91 5.19 -5.20
C ILE A 29 7.38 4.58 -3.86
N PRO A 30 6.48 4.36 -2.89
CA PRO A 30 6.86 3.72 -1.64
C PRO A 30 7.40 2.30 -1.86
N THR A 31 8.29 1.85 -0.99
CA THR A 31 8.77 0.47 -0.95
C THR A 31 8.17 -0.28 0.23
N ILE A 32 7.55 -1.44 0.00
CA ILE A 32 7.02 -2.30 1.07
C ILE A 32 8.17 -3.02 1.77
N ALA A 33 8.50 -2.59 2.98
CA ALA A 33 9.55 -3.15 3.83
C ALA A 33 9.15 -4.50 4.43
N SER A 34 7.90 -4.65 4.89
CA SER A 34 7.40 -5.91 5.42
C SER A 34 5.92 -6.12 5.11
N SER A 35 5.51 -7.38 5.11
CA SER A 35 4.12 -7.78 4.91
C SER A 35 3.84 -9.05 5.71
N ALA A 36 2.67 -9.11 6.33
CA ALA A 36 2.16 -10.32 6.97
C ALA A 36 0.69 -10.54 6.60
N PRO A 37 0.24 -11.81 6.49
CA PRO A 37 1.04 -13.04 6.61
C PRO A 37 2.07 -13.21 5.48
N ALA A 38 3.08 -14.06 5.72
CA ALA A 38 4.04 -14.42 4.69
C ALA A 38 3.37 -15.29 3.60
N ASP A 39 3.96 -15.30 2.40
CA ASP A 39 3.55 -16.22 1.34
C ASP A 39 3.69 -17.68 1.82
N GLY A 40 2.68 -18.50 1.57
CA GLY A 40 2.57 -19.87 2.07
C GLY A 40 2.11 -20.01 3.53
N ALA A 41 1.75 -18.93 4.23
CA ALA A 41 1.32 -19.02 5.62
C ALA A 41 0.04 -19.86 5.77
N LYS A 42 0.00 -20.67 6.84
CA LYS A 42 -1.17 -21.44 7.26
C LYS A 42 -1.91 -20.70 8.35
N LEU A 43 -3.19 -20.44 8.12
CA LEU A 43 -4.09 -19.81 9.09
C LEU A 43 -5.18 -20.80 9.50
N TYR A 44 -5.85 -20.50 10.61
CA TYR A 44 -6.88 -21.37 11.15
C TYR A 44 -8.24 -20.68 11.21
N LEU A 45 -9.29 -21.42 10.88
CA LEU A 45 -10.68 -20.97 11.00
C LEU A 45 -10.97 -20.43 12.40
N GLY A 46 -11.71 -19.33 12.47
CA GLY A 46 -12.12 -18.70 13.73
C GLY A 46 -10.97 -18.08 14.53
N THR A 47 -9.74 -18.08 14.02
CA THR A 47 -8.61 -17.37 14.62
C THR A 47 -8.42 -16.02 13.94
N SER A 48 -8.52 -14.94 14.72
CA SER A 48 -8.22 -13.60 14.23
C SER A 48 -6.75 -13.52 13.80
N THR A 49 -6.52 -13.13 12.55
CA THR A 49 -5.19 -12.94 11.96
C THR A 49 -5.06 -11.48 11.53
N THR A 50 -3.95 -10.84 11.89
CA THR A 50 -3.64 -9.50 11.42
C THR A 50 -3.01 -9.56 10.03
N LEU A 51 -3.69 -8.96 9.05
CA LEU A 51 -3.09 -8.64 7.75
C LEU A 51 -2.45 -7.26 7.88
N GLN A 52 -1.18 -7.11 7.49
CA GLN A 52 -0.48 -5.85 7.65
C GLN A 52 0.64 -5.67 6.62
N ALA A 53 0.95 -4.42 6.32
CA ALA A 53 2.15 -4.03 5.59
C ALA A 53 2.87 -2.89 6.30
N THR A 54 4.17 -2.78 6.11
CA THR A 54 4.91 -1.55 6.40
C THR A 54 5.64 -1.14 5.14
N ALA A 55 5.57 0.14 4.82
CA ALA A 55 6.28 0.71 3.70
C ALA A 55 7.06 1.94 4.13
N THR A 56 8.09 2.26 3.35
CA THR A 56 8.92 3.44 3.51
C THR A 56 8.93 4.20 2.20
N ASP A 57 8.90 5.51 2.30
CA ASP A 57 9.06 6.42 1.18
C ASP A 57 10.39 7.17 1.35
N LYS A 58 11.11 7.40 0.25
CA LYS A 58 12.45 8.00 0.30
C LYS A 58 12.39 9.48 0.69
N GLU A 59 11.35 10.18 0.25
CA GLU A 59 11.11 11.58 0.56
C GLU A 59 10.37 11.76 1.90
N ALA A 60 10.05 10.65 2.58
CA ALA A 60 9.25 10.60 3.80
C ALA A 60 7.82 11.16 3.61
N ASP A 61 7.28 11.01 2.41
CA ASP A 61 5.89 11.37 2.13
C ASP A 61 4.91 10.51 2.95
N PRO A 62 3.73 11.04 3.31
CA PRO A 62 2.70 10.25 3.98
C PRO A 62 2.24 9.08 3.12
N ILE A 63 2.26 7.88 3.71
CA ILE A 63 1.86 6.64 3.03
C ILE A 63 0.43 6.27 3.41
N GLN A 64 -0.37 5.91 2.40
CA GLN A 64 -1.66 5.26 2.59
C GLN A 64 -1.58 3.79 2.20
N TYR A 65 -2.35 2.95 2.89
CA TYR A 65 -2.39 1.51 2.69
C TYR A 65 -3.78 1.06 2.25
N GLN A 66 -3.82 0.04 1.40
CA GLN A 66 -5.05 -0.68 1.03
C GLN A 66 -4.78 -2.18 1.15
N LEU A 67 -5.71 -2.91 1.76
CA LEU A 67 -5.60 -4.34 2.01
C LEU A 67 -6.76 -5.06 1.33
N LEU A 68 -6.43 -6.05 0.50
CA LEU A 68 -7.41 -6.81 -0.27
C LEU A 68 -7.28 -8.31 0.01
N LEU A 69 -8.41 -9.00 -0.03
CA LEU A 69 -8.50 -10.46 0.05
C LEU A 69 -9.24 -10.96 -1.18
N ASN A 70 -8.58 -11.81 -1.97
CA ASN A 70 -9.08 -12.32 -3.25
C ASN A 70 -9.55 -11.19 -4.19
N GLY A 71 -8.86 -10.05 -4.18
CA GLY A 71 -9.20 -8.85 -4.96
C GLY A 71 -10.34 -8.00 -4.38
N ALA A 72 -11.04 -8.46 -3.33
CA ALA A 72 -12.02 -7.64 -2.62
C ALA A 72 -11.32 -6.77 -1.57
N VAL A 73 -11.68 -5.48 -1.52
CA VAL A 73 -11.14 -4.53 -0.55
C VAL A 73 -11.64 -4.89 0.85
N LEU A 74 -10.72 -5.23 1.76
CA LEU A 74 -11.00 -5.41 3.19
C LEU A 74 -10.84 -4.09 3.95
N SER A 75 -9.84 -3.31 3.57
CA SER A 75 -9.59 -1.97 4.10
C SER A 75 -9.13 -1.09 2.95
N ASP A 76 -9.87 -0.01 2.70
CA ASP A 76 -9.53 0.93 1.64
C ASP A 76 -8.41 1.89 2.07
N TRP A 77 -7.94 2.71 1.13
CA TRP A 77 -6.85 3.64 1.34
C TRP A 77 -6.99 4.47 2.61
N GLY A 78 -6.06 4.29 3.55
CA GLY A 78 -5.99 5.04 4.78
C GLY A 78 -4.62 4.93 5.43
N THR A 79 -4.45 5.60 6.58
CA THR A 79 -3.19 5.54 7.35
C THR A 79 -3.03 4.24 8.14
N SER A 80 -4.12 3.48 8.32
CA SER A 80 -4.05 2.16 8.96
C SER A 80 -3.32 1.19 8.04
N ASN A 81 -2.21 0.64 8.54
CA ASN A 81 -1.39 -0.29 7.79
C ASN A 81 -1.77 -1.76 8.04
N ASN A 82 -2.86 -2.00 8.77
CA ASN A 82 -3.31 -3.32 9.18
C ASN A 82 -4.84 -3.44 9.25
N VAL A 83 -5.31 -4.68 9.13
CA VAL A 83 -6.70 -5.08 9.36
C VAL A 83 -6.74 -6.46 10.02
N ALA A 84 -7.61 -6.64 11.01
CA ALA A 84 -7.87 -7.94 11.59
C ALA A 84 -8.87 -8.71 10.71
N TRP A 85 -8.55 -9.95 10.37
CA TRP A 85 -9.41 -10.85 9.60
C TRP A 85 -9.55 -12.20 10.30
N THR A 86 -10.80 -12.62 10.52
CA THR A 86 -11.13 -13.91 11.13
C THR A 86 -11.81 -14.79 10.07
N PRO A 87 -11.13 -15.81 9.51
CA PRO A 87 -11.70 -16.65 8.46
C PRO A 87 -12.89 -17.48 8.98
N THR A 88 -13.98 -17.47 8.23
CA THR A 88 -15.16 -18.32 8.47
C THR A 88 -15.02 -19.69 7.82
N ALA A 89 -15.85 -20.66 8.21
CA ALA A 89 -15.80 -22.01 7.65
C ALA A 89 -15.97 -22.06 6.12
N ALA A 90 -16.70 -21.10 5.53
CA ALA A 90 -16.86 -20.98 4.08
C ALA A 90 -15.59 -20.47 3.36
N GLN A 91 -14.64 -19.91 4.11
CA GLN A 91 -13.35 -19.40 3.63
C GLN A 91 -12.21 -20.39 3.95
N ALA A 92 -12.51 -21.69 3.97
CA ALA A 92 -11.47 -22.72 4.01
C ALA A 92 -10.83 -22.86 2.62
N GLY A 93 -9.51 -23.05 2.57
CA GLY A 93 -8.76 -23.19 1.32
C GLY A 93 -7.77 -22.05 1.08
N VAL A 94 -7.37 -21.89 -0.19
CA VAL A 94 -6.33 -20.93 -0.58
C VAL A 94 -6.95 -19.55 -0.81
N HIS A 95 -6.31 -18.53 -0.24
CA HIS A 95 -6.66 -17.12 -0.48
C HIS A 95 -5.43 -16.34 -0.94
N THR A 96 -5.66 -15.28 -1.70
CA THR A 96 -4.62 -14.30 -2.06
C THR A 96 -4.86 -13.03 -1.26
N VAL A 97 -3.89 -12.67 -0.42
CA VAL A 97 -3.85 -11.38 0.26
C VAL A 97 -3.00 -10.44 -0.59
N GLU A 98 -3.53 -9.27 -0.90
CA GLU A 98 -2.79 -8.20 -1.56
C GLU A 98 -2.71 -6.99 -0.64
N LEU A 99 -1.50 -6.49 -0.44
CA LEU A 99 -1.22 -5.34 0.40
C LEU A 99 -0.61 -4.27 -0.49
N ARG A 100 -1.20 -3.08 -0.49
CA ARG A 100 -0.74 -1.94 -1.29
C ARG A 100 -0.35 -0.79 -0.39
N ALA A 101 0.67 -0.05 -0.81
CA ALA A 101 1.12 1.18 -0.19
C ALA A 101 1.30 2.24 -1.27
N ARG A 102 0.71 3.42 -1.08
CA ARG A 102 0.79 4.54 -2.03
C ARG A 102 1.27 5.82 -1.37
N ASP A 103 1.94 6.65 -2.15
CA ASP A 103 2.31 8.02 -1.79
C ASP A 103 1.18 9.02 -2.10
N ALA A 104 1.42 10.30 -1.82
CA ALA A 104 0.51 11.40 -2.12
C ALA A 104 0.44 11.78 -3.62
N PHE A 105 1.39 11.28 -4.43
CA PHE A 105 1.49 11.52 -5.87
C PHE A 105 0.77 10.44 -6.70
N GLY A 106 0.20 9.42 -6.04
CA GLY A 106 -0.59 8.35 -6.64
C GLY A 106 0.23 7.13 -7.08
N GLY A 107 1.55 7.16 -6.91
CA GLY A 107 2.41 6.01 -7.11
C GLY A 107 2.17 4.96 -6.03
N PHE A 108 2.15 3.67 -6.37
CA PHE A 108 1.95 2.61 -5.38
C PHE A 108 2.83 1.39 -5.64
N ALA A 109 3.23 0.74 -4.54
CA ALA A 109 3.77 -0.61 -4.54
C ALA A 109 2.72 -1.59 -4.02
N SER A 110 2.83 -2.84 -4.46
CA SER A 110 1.99 -3.93 -3.99
C SER A 110 2.80 -5.18 -3.67
N ARG A 111 2.32 -5.97 -2.71
CA ARG A 111 2.87 -7.27 -2.34
C ARG A 111 1.74 -8.26 -2.13
N THR A 112 1.88 -9.43 -2.75
CA THR A 112 0.89 -10.51 -2.66
C THR A 112 1.44 -11.69 -1.86
N ALA A 113 0.55 -12.33 -1.11
CA ALA A 113 0.81 -13.56 -0.38
C ALA A 113 -0.35 -14.54 -0.59
N ARG A 114 -0.03 -15.78 -0.97
CA ARG A 114 -0.97 -16.90 -0.95
C ARG A 114 -0.95 -17.52 0.42
N ILE A 115 -2.12 -17.65 1.03
CA ILE A 115 -2.29 -18.23 2.35
C ILE A 115 -3.23 -19.42 2.26
N LEU A 116 -3.06 -20.37 3.18
CA LEU A 116 -3.92 -21.55 3.28
C LEU A 116 -4.68 -21.52 4.60
N VAL A 117 -6.01 -21.46 4.52
CA VAL A 117 -6.90 -21.50 5.69
C VAL A 117 -7.33 -22.93 5.95
N LEU A 118 -7.04 -23.42 7.16
CA LEU A 118 -7.27 -24.77 7.61
C LEU A 118 -8.26 -24.80 8.79
N ARG A 119 -8.92 -25.95 8.97
CA ARG A 119 -9.57 -26.24 10.26
C ARG A 119 -8.50 -26.36 11.35
N LYS A 120 -8.81 -25.95 12.57
CA LYS A 120 -7.94 -26.24 13.72
C LYS A 120 -7.78 -27.76 13.84
N PRO A 121 -6.57 -28.27 14.16
CA PRO A 121 -6.41 -29.68 14.53
C PRO A 121 -7.37 -30.01 15.67
N VAL A 122 -7.99 -31.19 15.60
CA VAL A 122 -8.72 -31.74 16.74
C VAL A 122 -7.66 -32.26 17.70
N GLU A 123 -7.56 -31.70 18.91
CA GLU A 123 -6.75 -32.30 19.96
C GLU A 123 -7.39 -33.64 20.34
N HIS A 124 -6.61 -34.72 20.25
CA HIS A 124 -7.00 -36.01 20.82
C HIS A 124 -6.57 -36.04 22.30
N PRO A 125 -7.43 -36.49 23.21
CA PRO A 125 -7.11 -36.64 24.63
C PRO A 125 -6.03 -37.70 24.89
#